data_AF-A0A1Q8RZN3-F1
#
_entry.id   AF-A0A1Q8RZN3-F1
#
_cell.length_a   1.000
_cell.length_b   1.000
_cell.length_c   1.000
_cell.angle_alpha   90.00
_cell.angle_beta   90.00
_cell.angle_gamma   90.00
#
_symmetry.space_group_name_H-M   'P 1'
#
loop_
_entity.id
_entity.type
_entity.pdbx_description
1 polymer ?
#
loop_
_entity_poly.entity_id
_entity_poly.type
_entity_poly.pdbx_seq_one_letter_code
_entity_poly.pdbx_strand_id
1 'polypeptide(L)'
;MSGNTNPGNFANRPKEEVQEIASKGGKSSGGGTSGGSTGTESSGTGNTNPGNFANRPKEEVREIASKGGQSSHNSGFASMDPDKQRAIASEGGKASSGSFEPGSEKAREAGRKGGLSGGSDE
;
A
#
# COMPACT_ATOMS: atom_id res chain seq x y z
N MET A 1 40.59 -21.61 6.72
CA MET A 1 39.69 -20.54 6.26
C MET A 1 38.61 -20.39 7.30
N SER A 2 38.71 -19.34 8.11
CA SER A 2 37.81 -19.10 9.26
C SER A 2 36.39 -18.86 8.74
N GLY A 3 35.46 -19.77 9.06
CA GLY A 3 34.05 -19.59 8.74
C GLY A 3 33.57 -18.29 9.36
N ASN A 4 33.20 -17.33 8.53
CA ASN A 4 32.72 -16.04 8.99
C ASN A 4 31.32 -16.24 9.59
N THR A 5 31.24 -16.39 10.91
CA THR A 5 30.02 -16.62 11.69
C THR A 5 29.20 -15.34 11.85
N ASN A 6 29.07 -14.54 10.78
CA ASN A 6 28.22 -13.36 10.78
C ASN A 6 26.74 -13.81 10.77
N PRO A 7 25.99 -13.58 11.87
CA PRO A 7 24.61 -14.06 12.00
C PRO A 7 23.64 -13.37 11.01
N GLY A 8 24.07 -12.29 10.36
CA GLY A 8 23.29 -11.61 9.32
C GLY A 8 23.43 -12.22 7.92
N ASN A 9 24.31 -13.20 7.71
CA ASN A 9 24.53 -13.76 6.38
C ASN A 9 23.57 -14.93 6.09
N PHE A 10 22.80 -14.83 5.01
CA PHE A 10 21.82 -15.84 4.59
C PHE A 10 22.43 -17.23 4.35
N ALA A 11 23.70 -17.31 3.99
CA ALA A 11 24.40 -18.58 3.75
C ALA A 11 24.59 -19.44 5.01
N ASN A 12 24.48 -18.85 6.21
CA ASN A 12 24.70 -19.53 7.49
C ASN A 12 23.40 -19.77 8.28
N ARG A 13 22.24 -19.52 7.67
CA ARG A 13 20.94 -19.51 8.34
C ARG A 13 20.10 -20.73 7.95
N PRO A 14 19.37 -21.38 8.88
CA PRO A 14 18.53 -22.50 8.52
C PRO A 14 17.50 -22.09 7.46
N LYS A 15 17.31 -22.97 6.47
CA LYS A 15 16.45 -22.76 5.29
C LYS A 15 15.00 -22.43 5.67
N GLU A 16 14.55 -22.93 6.80
CA GLU A 16 13.22 -22.66 7.38
C GLU A 16 13.03 -21.18 7.72
N GLU A 17 14.06 -20.52 8.26
CA GLU A 17 14.01 -19.11 8.67
C GLU A 17 14.09 -18.16 7.46
N VAL A 18 14.85 -18.55 6.44
CA VAL A 18 14.94 -17.81 5.17
C VAL A 18 13.59 -17.85 4.44
N GLN A 19 12.90 -19.00 4.47
CA GLN A 19 11.58 -19.15 3.88
C GLN A 19 10.52 -18.33 4.61
N GLU A 20 10.60 -18.20 5.95
CA GLU A 20 9.70 -17.34 6.72
C GLU A 20 9.89 -15.84 6.39
N ILE A 21 11.12 -15.39 6.20
CA ILE A 21 11.41 -13.99 5.79
C ILE A 21 10.94 -13.71 4.37
N ALA A 22 11.26 -14.60 3.42
CA ALA A 22 10.79 -14.46 2.03
C ALA A 22 9.25 -14.40 1.97
N SER A 23 8.58 -15.22 2.80
CA SER A 23 7.11 -15.24 2.90
C SER A 23 6.51 -13.99 3.55
N LYS A 24 7.28 -13.27 4.38
CA LYS A 24 6.85 -11.99 4.99
C LYS A 24 7.04 -10.81 4.04
N GLY A 25 8.02 -10.86 3.12
CA GLY A 25 8.31 -9.76 2.19
C GLY A 25 7.28 -9.55 1.07
N GLY A 26 6.46 -10.55 0.74
CA GLY A 26 5.52 -10.51 -0.39
C GLY A 26 4.08 -10.02 -0.09
N LYS A 27 3.79 -9.57 1.13
CA LYS A 27 2.40 -9.27 1.57
C LYS A 27 2.01 -7.78 1.49
N SER A 28 2.75 -6.98 0.74
CA SER A 28 2.27 -5.68 0.27
C SER A 28 1.35 -5.90 -0.93
N SER A 29 0.05 -5.86 -0.64
CA SER A 29 -1.08 -5.71 -1.56
C SER A 29 -0.73 -4.99 -2.87
N GLY A 30 -0.84 -5.70 -3.99
CA GLY A 30 -0.75 -5.11 -5.32
C GLY A 30 -1.25 -6.05 -6.41
N GLY A 31 -2.37 -5.71 -7.02
CA GLY A 31 -2.77 -6.19 -8.35
C GLY A 31 -3.59 -7.48 -8.39
N GLY A 32 -4.83 -7.37 -8.85
CA GLY A 32 -5.80 -8.45 -8.90
C GLY A 32 -5.57 -9.48 -10.01
N THR A 33 -6.18 -10.65 -9.83
CA THR A 33 -6.47 -11.62 -10.89
C THR A 33 -7.78 -12.31 -10.58
N SER A 34 -8.76 -12.13 -11.46
CA SER A 34 -9.90 -13.01 -11.63
C SER A 34 -9.40 -14.44 -11.88
N GLY A 35 -9.72 -15.37 -10.97
CA GLY A 35 -9.41 -16.78 -11.14
C GLY A 35 -10.05 -17.57 -10.01
N GLY A 36 -11.16 -18.25 -10.30
CA GLY A 36 -11.79 -19.16 -9.35
C GLY A 36 -10.92 -20.39 -9.10
N SER A 37 -10.77 -20.78 -7.84
CA SER A 37 -10.91 -22.18 -7.40
C SER A 37 -10.71 -22.33 -5.89
N THR A 38 -11.77 -22.84 -5.25
CA THR A 38 -11.76 -23.91 -4.24
C THR A 38 -10.91 -23.78 -2.97
N GLY A 39 -11.59 -23.51 -1.86
CA GLY A 39 -11.48 -24.28 -0.62
C GLY A 39 -10.18 -24.18 0.18
N THR A 40 -10.16 -23.31 1.20
CA THR A 40 -9.38 -23.58 2.43
C THR A 40 -10.10 -22.97 3.62
N GLU A 41 -10.90 -23.84 4.23
CA GLU A 41 -11.32 -23.94 5.63
C GLU A 41 -10.64 -22.97 6.64
N SER A 42 -11.48 -22.12 7.26
CA SER A 42 -11.55 -21.83 8.70
C SER A 42 -10.24 -21.74 9.51
N SER A 43 -9.74 -20.52 9.74
CA SER A 43 -9.14 -20.18 11.03
C SER A 43 -10.07 -19.21 11.76
N GLY A 44 -10.95 -19.77 12.59
CA GLY A 44 -11.89 -19.02 13.43
C GLY A 44 -11.14 -18.06 14.34
N THR A 45 -11.12 -16.78 13.98
CA THR A 45 -10.89 -15.73 14.96
C THR A 45 -12.17 -15.62 15.77
N GLY A 46 -12.25 -16.35 16.88
CA GLY A 46 -13.29 -16.23 17.92
C GLY A 46 -13.25 -14.88 18.65
N ASN A 47 -12.87 -13.82 17.94
CA ASN A 47 -13.00 -12.45 18.36
C ASN A 47 -14.47 -12.08 18.17
N THR A 48 -15.25 -12.14 19.24
CA THR A 48 -16.66 -11.72 19.31
C THR A 48 -16.85 -10.19 19.32
N ASN A 49 -15.86 -9.40 18.86
CA ASN A 49 -16.04 -7.97 18.69
C ASN A 49 -17.19 -7.73 17.69
N PRO A 50 -18.30 -7.13 18.15
CA PRO A 50 -19.49 -6.93 17.31
C PRO A 50 -19.21 -5.97 16.13
N GLY A 51 -18.13 -5.21 16.16
CA GLY A 51 -17.73 -4.31 15.08
C GLY A 51 -16.98 -4.98 13.92
N ASN A 52 -16.56 -6.24 14.04
CA ASN A 52 -15.78 -6.89 12.98
C ASN A 52 -16.67 -7.38 11.83
N PHE A 53 -16.26 -7.13 10.58
CA PHE A 53 -16.99 -7.58 9.39
C PHE A 53 -17.15 -9.11 9.31
N ALA A 54 -16.21 -9.87 9.90
CA ALA A 54 -16.31 -11.33 9.98
C ALA A 54 -17.48 -11.82 10.84
N ASN A 55 -17.98 -10.99 11.75
CA ASN A 55 -19.10 -11.29 12.65
C ASN A 55 -20.43 -10.71 12.15
N ARG A 56 -20.46 -10.07 10.98
CA ARG A 56 -21.65 -9.46 10.38
C ARG A 56 -22.24 -10.37 9.31
N PRO A 57 -23.58 -10.37 9.12
CA PRO A 57 -24.21 -11.11 8.04
C PRO A 57 -23.66 -10.66 6.68
N LYS A 58 -23.39 -11.63 5.79
CA LYS A 58 -22.80 -11.36 4.46
C LYS A 58 -23.59 -10.36 3.63
N GLU A 59 -24.92 -10.33 3.81
CA GLU A 59 -25.81 -9.41 3.12
C GLU A 59 -25.55 -7.95 3.53
N GLU A 60 -25.43 -7.69 4.83
CA GLU A 60 -25.14 -6.36 5.36
C GLU A 60 -23.74 -5.88 4.94
N VAL A 61 -22.75 -6.78 4.93
CA VAL A 61 -21.40 -6.45 4.44
C VAL A 61 -21.42 -6.09 2.95
N ARG A 62 -22.18 -6.82 2.14
CA ARG A 62 -22.37 -6.51 0.71
C ARG A 62 -23.07 -5.18 0.51
N GLU A 63 -24.10 -4.89 1.29
CA GLU A 63 -24.82 -3.62 1.21
C GLU A 63 -23.92 -2.45 1.60
N ILE A 64 -23.08 -2.59 2.63
CA ILE A 64 -22.12 -1.56 3.05
C ILE A 64 -21.04 -1.33 2.00
N ALA A 65 -20.46 -2.40 1.46
CA ALA A 65 -19.49 -2.30 0.37
C ALA A 65 -20.11 -1.65 -0.87
N SER A 66 -21.35 -2.03 -1.20
CA SER A 66 -22.10 -1.44 -2.31
C SER A 66 -22.38 0.04 -2.07
N LYS A 67 -22.87 0.44 -0.89
CA LYS A 67 -23.09 1.84 -0.53
C LYS A 67 -21.79 2.66 -0.59
N GLY A 68 -20.69 2.13 -0.05
CA GLY A 68 -19.38 2.78 -0.11
C GLY A 68 -18.85 2.96 -1.53
N GLY A 69 -19.06 1.98 -2.42
CA GLY A 69 -18.69 2.07 -3.83
C GLY A 69 -19.58 3.05 -4.62
N GLN A 70 -20.90 3.01 -4.38
CA GLN A 70 -21.88 3.85 -5.09
C GLN A 70 -21.74 5.33 -4.78
N SER A 71 -21.30 5.71 -3.56
CA SER A 71 -21.00 7.11 -3.23
C SER A 71 -19.92 7.75 -4.10
N SER A 72 -19.11 6.97 -4.81
CA SER A 72 -18.03 7.49 -5.67
C SER A 72 -18.43 7.74 -7.13
N HIS A 73 -19.54 7.14 -7.60
CA HIS A 73 -19.84 7.11 -9.04
C HIS A 73 -20.51 8.38 -9.59
N ASN A 74 -21.14 9.21 -8.77
CA ASN A 74 -21.88 10.39 -9.23
C ASN A 74 -21.25 11.75 -8.87
N SER A 75 -20.17 11.76 -8.10
CA SER A 75 -19.56 13.00 -7.58
C SER A 75 -18.03 12.98 -7.53
N GLY A 76 -17.40 11.92 -8.04
CA GLY A 76 -15.94 11.79 -8.09
C GLY A 76 -15.30 12.54 -9.26
N PHE A 77 -13.97 12.63 -9.24
CA PHE A 77 -13.17 13.27 -10.29
C PHE A 77 -13.49 12.71 -11.68
N ALA A 78 -13.74 11.40 -11.79
CA ALA A 78 -14.07 10.72 -13.05
C ALA A 78 -15.42 11.15 -13.65
N SER A 79 -16.37 11.61 -12.82
CA SER A 79 -17.71 12.01 -13.24
C SER A 79 -17.83 13.53 -13.49
N MET A 80 -16.73 14.28 -13.33
CA MET A 80 -16.65 15.71 -13.60
C MET A 80 -16.52 15.98 -15.11
N ASP A 81 -16.84 17.21 -15.55
CA ASP A 81 -16.58 17.65 -16.93
C ASP A 81 -15.10 17.40 -17.34
N PRO A 82 -14.83 16.79 -18.51
CA PRO A 82 -13.47 16.49 -18.97
C PRO A 82 -12.52 17.70 -19.03
N ASP A 83 -13.02 18.88 -19.40
CA ASP A 83 -12.21 20.09 -19.48
C ASP A 83 -11.84 20.58 -18.09
N LYS A 84 -12.77 20.46 -17.13
CA LYS A 84 -12.51 20.77 -15.73
C LYS A 84 -11.54 19.78 -15.10
N GLN A 85 -11.63 18.48 -15.43
CA GLN A 85 -10.65 17.48 -15.02
C GLN A 85 -9.24 17.83 -15.54
N ARG A 86 -9.13 18.18 -16.82
CA ARG A 86 -7.85 18.58 -17.45
C ARG A 86 -7.27 19.83 -16.81
N ALA A 87 -8.10 20.83 -16.50
CA ALA A 87 -7.66 22.04 -15.83
C ALA A 87 -7.07 21.73 -14.45
N ILE A 88 -7.76 20.94 -13.63
CA ILE A 88 -7.29 20.54 -12.28
C ILE A 88 -6.01 19.70 -12.39
N ALA A 89 -5.94 18.73 -13.31
CA ALA A 89 -4.75 17.93 -13.52
C ALA A 89 -3.55 18.78 -13.98
N SER A 90 -3.78 19.73 -14.89
CA SER A 90 -2.75 20.67 -15.33
C SER A 90 -2.29 21.60 -14.22
N GLU A 91 -3.20 22.04 -13.34
CA GLU A 91 -2.87 22.89 -12.20
C GLU A 91 -2.02 22.13 -11.18
N GLY A 92 -2.38 20.88 -10.87
CA GLY A 92 -1.56 19.99 -10.05
C GLY A 92 -0.18 19.72 -10.65
N GLY A 93 -0.08 19.56 -11.97
CA GLY A 93 1.19 19.41 -12.68
C GLY A 93 2.06 20.66 -12.67
N LYS A 94 1.47 21.86 -12.73
CA LYS A 94 2.19 23.15 -12.63
C LYS A 94 2.62 23.48 -11.21
N ALA A 95 1.79 23.14 -10.23
CA ALA A 95 2.11 23.28 -8.81
C ALA A 95 3.20 22.28 -8.37
N SER A 96 3.24 21.11 -9.00
CA SER A 96 4.35 20.19 -8.88
C SER A 96 5.58 20.78 -9.56
N SER A 97 6.73 20.76 -8.88
CA SER A 97 7.99 21.27 -9.42
C SER A 97 8.59 20.40 -10.54
N GLY A 98 7.80 19.47 -11.10
CA GLY A 98 8.21 18.41 -12.00
C GLY A 98 9.01 17.31 -11.29
N SER A 99 9.43 16.33 -12.08
CA SER A 99 10.47 15.39 -11.62
C SER A 99 11.79 16.13 -11.52
N PHE A 100 12.60 15.78 -10.52
CA PHE A 100 13.95 16.32 -10.41
C PHE A 100 14.93 15.42 -11.16
N GLU A 101 15.82 16.03 -11.95
CA GLU A 101 16.95 15.31 -12.51
C GLU A 101 17.87 14.84 -11.38
N PRO A 102 18.29 13.56 -11.36
CA PRO A 102 19.22 13.05 -10.37
C PRO A 102 20.49 13.90 -10.31
N GLY A 103 20.87 14.36 -9.11
CA GLY A 103 22.04 15.21 -8.91
C GLY A 103 21.85 16.70 -9.23
N SER A 104 20.69 17.12 -9.71
CA SER A 104 20.40 18.54 -9.88
C SER A 104 20.37 19.29 -8.54
N GLU A 105 20.73 20.57 -8.57
CA GLU A 105 20.72 21.43 -7.38
C GLU A 105 19.32 21.49 -6.74
N LYS A 106 18.29 21.54 -7.57
CA LYS A 106 16.88 21.51 -7.18
C LYS A 106 16.51 20.21 -6.44
N ALA A 107 16.99 19.05 -6.90
CA ALA A 107 16.83 17.78 -6.20
C ALA A 107 17.51 17.79 -4.83
N ARG A 108 18.75 18.30 -4.78
CA ARG A 108 19.55 18.37 -3.56
C ARG A 108 18.92 19.28 -2.52
N GLU A 109 18.42 20.43 -2.95
CA GLU A 109 17.72 21.38 -2.09
C GLU A 109 16.39 20.81 -1.57
N ALA A 110 15.59 20.19 -2.44
CA ALA A 110 14.36 19.52 -2.05
C ALA A 110 14.60 18.39 -1.04
N GLY A 111 15.63 17.56 -1.28
CA GLY A 111 16.06 16.50 -0.37
C GLY A 111 16.55 17.04 0.98
N ARG A 112 17.36 18.10 0.98
CA ARG A 112 17.81 18.78 2.21
C ARG A 112 16.62 19.33 3.00
N LYS A 113 15.68 20.03 2.34
CA LYS A 113 14.48 20.57 2.98
C LYS A 113 13.59 19.46 3.54
N GLY A 114 13.42 18.36 2.80
CA GLY A 114 12.69 17.17 3.25
C GLY A 114 13.32 16.50 4.48
N GLY A 115 14.66 16.43 4.51
CA GLY A 115 15.40 15.91 5.67
C GLY A 115 15.27 16.80 6.92
N LEU A 116 15.23 18.12 6.76
CA LEU A 116 15.01 19.05 7.87
C LEU A 116 13.59 18.95 8.44
N SER A 117 12.57 18.71 7.61
CA SER A 117 11.19 18.51 8.07
C SER A 117 10.92 17.15 8.70
N GLY A 118 11.81 16.17 8.50
CA GLY A 118 11.71 14.83 9.11
C GLY A 118 12.61 14.62 10.32
N GLY A 119 13.41 15.63 10.70
CA GLY A 119 14.44 15.54 11.72
C GLY A 119 14.20 16.48 12.92
N SER A 120 12.95 16.68 13.31
CA SER A 120 12.60 17.43 14.52
C SER A 120 11.76 16.56 15.44
N ASP A 121 12.44 15.67 16.17
CA ASP A 121 12.10 15.21 17.52
C ASP A 121 13.19 14.19 17.95
N GLU A 122 14.30 14.71 18.47
CA GLU A 122 15.08 14.07 19.54
C GLU A 122 15.68 15.15 20.44
#